data_AF-A0A350BZC0-F1
#
_entry.id   AF-A0A350BZC0-F1
#
_cell.length_a   1.000
_cell.length_b   1.000
_cell.length_c   1.000
_cell.angle_alpha   90.00
_cell.angle_beta   90.00
_cell.angle_gamma   90.00
#
_symmetry.space_group_name_H-M   'P 1'
#
loop_
_entity.id
_entity.type
_entity.pdbx_description
1 polymer ?
#
loop_
_entity_poly.entity_id
_entity_poly.type
_entity_poly.pdbx_seq_one_letter_code
_entity_poly.pdbx_strand_id
1 'polypeptide(L)'
;MKCPHCGAPLKMEDKFCTYCGAPNTLAMQHQADMEHYEREFTETQEEVLTKSRKAGHLTGYLVVLIVMIVLNIVAAFFSSNAWNFKYERRQVEAAKQAHVHRAALDKMIEEQDYIAMRTYYYNNRLSGVDAFSEYEAVMRYAGNLGDIYMYLCNTDRYGYWKSEKGLENTITSMSSDIISLYENPLSSYYKEESVTEEKLAVIEDIRNQAEALLVTYGGFTSEEAQELKNMSKSRIEDTLREHLTAIRTEREAEESAAEAALDESFSLKEFYEEYFGGDDV
;
A
#
# COMPACT_ATOMS: atom_id res chain seq x y z
N MET A 1 70.44 63.94 6.63
CA MET A 1 71.40 64.12 5.49
C MET A 1 71.77 65.60 5.35
N LYS A 2 72.69 65.99 4.45
CA LYS A 2 72.93 67.41 4.10
C LYS A 2 72.40 67.69 2.70
N CYS A 3 71.85 68.88 2.47
CA CYS A 3 71.38 69.28 1.14
C CYS A 3 72.57 69.35 0.16
N PRO A 4 72.54 68.65 -0.98
CA PRO A 4 73.64 68.67 -1.95
C PRO A 4 73.83 70.05 -2.59
N HIS A 5 72.81 70.92 -2.57
CA HIS A 5 72.86 72.26 -3.14
C HIS A 5 73.39 73.34 -2.18
N CYS A 6 73.05 73.31 -0.89
CA CYS A 6 73.41 74.37 0.06
C CYS A 6 74.11 73.90 1.33
N GLY A 7 74.34 72.58 1.49
CA GLY A 7 75.05 72.00 2.63
C GLY A 7 74.30 72.00 3.97
N ALA A 8 73.10 72.61 4.04
CA ALA A 8 72.29 72.67 5.25
C ALA A 8 71.80 71.28 5.69
N PRO A 9 71.60 71.04 7.00
CA PRO A 9 71.03 69.79 7.49
C PRO A 9 69.60 69.61 6.95
N LEU A 10 69.34 68.46 6.35
CA LEU A 10 68.10 68.09 5.67
C LEU A 10 67.58 66.79 6.29
N LYS A 11 66.29 66.74 6.66
CA LYS A 11 65.66 65.50 7.12
C LYS A 11 65.32 64.59 5.94
N MET A 12 65.23 63.29 6.19
CA MET A 12 65.07 62.30 5.11
C MET A 12 63.66 62.33 4.50
N GLU A 13 62.70 62.93 5.20
CA GLU A 13 61.28 62.95 4.85
C GLU A 13 60.84 64.30 4.21
N ASP A 14 61.69 65.34 4.31
CA ASP A 14 61.40 66.67 3.79
C ASP A 14 61.54 66.67 2.25
N LYS A 15 60.43 66.88 1.53
CA LYS A 15 60.36 66.89 0.05
C LYS A 15 61.26 67.97 -0.59
N PHE A 16 61.47 69.09 0.10
CA PHE A 16 62.32 70.20 -0.35
C PHE A 16 63.17 70.71 0.81
N CYS A 17 64.36 71.19 0.50
CA CYS A 17 65.21 71.84 1.49
C CYS A 17 64.57 73.15 1.97
N THR A 18 64.32 73.28 3.26
CA THR A 18 63.69 74.47 3.86
C THR A 18 64.54 75.73 3.77
N TYR A 19 65.84 75.59 3.49
CA TYR A 19 66.79 76.72 3.41
C TYR A 19 67.02 77.23 1.98
N CYS A 20 66.98 76.37 0.96
CA CYS A 20 67.26 76.77 -0.43
C CYS A 20 66.17 76.38 -1.44
N GLY A 21 65.13 75.67 -1.00
CA GLY A 21 64.02 75.22 -1.84
C GLY A 21 64.34 74.08 -2.80
N ALA A 22 65.59 73.60 -2.85
CA ALA A 22 65.97 72.51 -3.76
C ALA A 22 65.26 71.20 -3.40
N PRO A 23 64.77 70.41 -4.39
CA PRO A 23 64.07 69.15 -4.14
C PRO A 23 65.00 68.12 -3.51
N ASN A 24 64.47 67.38 -2.53
CA ASN A 24 65.14 66.24 -1.93
C ASN A 24 64.80 64.98 -2.72
N THR A 25 65.64 64.66 -3.70
CA THR A 25 65.42 63.52 -4.60
C THR A 25 65.33 62.18 -3.86
N LEU A 26 66.06 62.03 -2.75
CA LEU A 26 66.03 60.80 -1.95
C LEU A 26 64.71 60.62 -1.20
N ALA A 27 64.16 61.70 -0.63
CA ALA A 27 62.85 61.67 0.03
C ALA A 27 61.73 61.37 -0.97
N MET A 28 61.81 61.98 -2.16
CA MET A 28 60.82 61.78 -3.23
C MET A 28 60.88 60.35 -3.79
N GLN A 29 62.08 59.80 -4.01
CA GLN A 29 62.25 58.41 -4.42
C GLN A 29 61.74 57.45 -3.35
N HIS A 30 62.10 57.68 -2.09
CA HIS A 30 61.62 56.84 -1.00
C HIS A 30 60.09 56.86 -0.87
N GLN A 31 59.44 58.02 -1.02
CA GLN A 31 57.98 58.10 -1.02
C GLN A 31 57.36 57.39 -2.22
N ALA A 32 57.94 57.53 -3.42
CA ALA A 32 57.48 56.82 -4.61
C ALA A 32 57.64 55.30 -4.48
N ASP A 33 58.76 54.84 -3.90
CA ASP A 33 59.02 53.44 -3.62
C ASP A 33 58.04 52.90 -2.57
N MET A 34 57.77 53.65 -1.50
CA MET A 34 56.78 53.27 -0.49
C MET A 34 55.36 53.18 -1.07
N GLU A 35 54.94 54.14 -1.90
CA GLU A 35 53.64 54.10 -2.60
C GLU A 35 53.56 52.93 -3.59
N HIS A 36 54.67 52.59 -4.25
CA HIS A 36 54.75 51.44 -5.14
C HIS A 36 54.63 50.12 -4.36
N TYR A 37 55.36 49.97 -3.27
CA TYR A 37 55.30 48.77 -2.42
C TYR A 37 53.95 48.62 -1.73
N GLU A 38 53.33 49.70 -1.27
CA GLU A 38 52.00 49.65 -0.67
C GLU A 38 50.94 49.20 -1.68
N ARG A 39 51.05 49.66 -2.93
CA ARG A 39 50.17 49.22 -4.03
C ARG A 39 50.37 47.75 -4.37
N GLU A 40 51.62 47.31 -4.59
CA GLU A 40 51.90 45.90 -4.89
C GLU A 40 51.49 44.97 -3.75
N PHE A 41 51.69 45.40 -2.49
CA PHE A 41 51.26 44.65 -1.32
C PHE A 41 49.73 44.52 -1.26
N THR A 42 49.00 45.63 -1.49
CA THR A 42 47.54 45.63 -1.49
C THR A 42 46.98 44.77 -2.62
N GLU A 43 47.53 44.90 -3.84
CA GLU A 43 47.14 44.09 -5.00
C GLU A 43 47.39 42.59 -4.75
N THR A 44 48.56 42.24 -4.19
CA THR A 44 48.90 40.86 -3.84
C THR A 44 47.98 40.32 -2.75
N GLN A 45 47.67 41.11 -1.73
CA GLN A 45 46.77 40.73 -0.65
C GLN A 45 45.36 40.44 -1.18
N GLU A 46 44.82 41.30 -2.06
CA GLU A 46 43.53 41.08 -2.70
C GLU A 46 43.54 39.84 -3.61
N GLU A 47 44.59 39.61 -4.39
CA GLU A 47 44.71 38.43 -5.24
C GLU A 47 44.75 37.13 -4.41
N VAL A 48 45.51 37.10 -3.31
CA VAL A 48 45.58 35.95 -2.41
C VAL A 48 44.24 35.69 -1.72
N LEU A 49 43.59 36.74 -1.20
CA LEU A 49 42.27 36.62 -0.57
C LEU A 49 41.20 36.12 -1.55
N THR A 50 41.20 36.64 -2.79
CA THR A 50 40.23 36.21 -3.81
C THR A 50 40.47 34.78 -4.29
N LYS A 51 41.72 34.36 -4.50
CA LYS A 51 42.06 32.97 -4.84
C LYS A 51 41.69 32.01 -3.70
N SER A 52 42.04 32.35 -2.46
CA SER A 52 41.69 31.55 -1.28
C SER A 52 40.17 31.44 -1.11
N ARG A 53 39.43 32.52 -1.32
CA ARG A 53 37.96 32.52 -1.26
C ARG A 53 37.36 31.64 -2.37
N LYS A 54 37.83 31.75 -3.62
CA LYS A 54 37.36 30.90 -4.73
C LYS A 54 37.63 29.42 -4.49
N ALA A 55 38.81 29.08 -3.96
CA ALA A 55 39.14 27.70 -3.58
C ALA A 55 38.21 27.19 -2.47
N GLY A 56 37.99 27.98 -1.41
CA GLY A 56 37.06 27.62 -0.33
C GLY A 56 35.62 27.42 -0.79
N HIS A 57 35.12 28.28 -1.71
CA HIS A 57 33.79 28.11 -2.31
C HIS A 57 33.69 26.82 -3.12
N LEU A 58 34.68 26.51 -3.96
CA LEU A 58 34.70 25.28 -4.76
C LEU A 58 34.71 24.03 -3.86
N THR A 59 35.54 24.02 -2.82
CA THR A 59 35.56 22.92 -1.84
C THR A 59 34.22 22.77 -1.13
N GLY A 60 33.59 23.89 -0.72
CA GLY A 60 32.26 23.87 -0.12
C GLY A 60 31.19 23.27 -1.04
N TYR A 61 31.15 23.70 -2.30
CA TYR A 61 30.22 23.14 -3.30
C TYR A 61 30.43 21.65 -3.53
N LEU A 62 31.68 21.19 -3.62
CA LEU A 62 31.98 19.76 -3.78
C LEU A 62 31.52 18.93 -2.58
N VAL A 63 31.74 19.42 -1.36
CA VAL A 63 31.25 18.74 -0.14
C VAL A 63 29.73 18.65 -0.14
N VAL A 64 29.02 19.74 -0.44
CA VAL A 64 27.55 19.75 -0.51
C VAL A 64 27.04 18.80 -1.60
N LEU A 65 27.68 18.79 -2.77
CA LEU A 65 27.30 17.90 -3.87
C LEU A 65 27.51 16.43 -3.50
N ILE A 66 28.64 16.08 -2.88
CA ILE A 66 28.90 14.71 -2.39
C ILE A 66 27.85 14.31 -1.35
N VAL A 67 27.54 15.18 -0.39
CA VAL A 67 26.51 14.91 0.63
C VAL A 67 25.14 14.69 -0.03
N MET A 68 24.75 15.52 -1.00
CA MET A 68 23.52 15.34 -1.75
C MET A 68 23.50 14.01 -2.51
N ILE A 69 24.58 13.63 -3.18
CA ILE A 69 24.69 12.35 -3.89
C ILE A 69 24.51 11.19 -2.90
N VAL A 70 25.21 11.22 -1.76
CA VAL A 70 25.11 10.18 -0.73
C VAL A 70 23.68 10.08 -0.20
N LEU A 71 23.03 11.20 0.12
CA LEU A 71 21.64 11.22 0.59
C LEU A 71 20.67 10.63 -0.45
N ASN A 72 20.85 10.94 -1.73
CA ASN A 72 20.03 10.37 -2.81
C ASN A 72 20.26 8.87 -2.97
N ILE A 73 21.51 8.39 -2.88
CA ILE A 73 21.82 6.95 -2.92
C ILE A 73 21.16 6.23 -1.73
N VAL A 74 21.28 6.79 -0.54
CA VAL A 74 20.66 6.23 0.68
C VAL A 74 19.14 6.19 0.53
N ALA A 75 18.51 7.27 0.08
CA ALA A 75 17.06 7.32 -0.15
C ALA A 75 16.60 6.31 -1.21
N ALA A 76 17.36 6.15 -2.30
CA ALA A 76 17.09 5.15 -3.33
C ALA A 76 17.19 3.73 -2.77
N PHE A 77 18.25 3.43 -1.99
CA PHE A 77 18.43 2.14 -1.34
C PHE A 77 17.27 1.79 -0.40
N PHE A 78 16.88 2.73 0.47
CA PHE A 78 15.72 2.53 1.35
C PHE A 78 14.43 2.36 0.57
N SER A 79 14.22 3.09 -0.52
CA SER A 79 13.02 2.97 -1.36
C SER A 79 12.96 1.62 -2.07
N SER A 80 14.08 1.17 -2.64
CA SER A 80 14.18 -0.15 -3.29
C SER A 80 14.01 -1.30 -2.31
N ASN A 81 14.52 -1.16 -1.08
CA ASN A 81 14.46 -2.21 -0.06
C ASN A 81 13.30 -2.06 0.93
N ALA A 82 12.47 -1.03 0.81
CA ALA A 82 11.33 -0.80 1.71
C ALA A 82 10.38 -2.00 1.73
N TRP A 83 10.25 -2.69 0.60
CA TRP A 83 9.42 -3.89 0.48
C TRP A 83 9.99 -5.06 1.29
N ASN A 84 11.30 -5.33 1.16
CA ASN A 84 11.99 -6.39 1.91
C ASN A 84 11.97 -6.11 3.42
N PHE A 85 12.25 -4.88 3.84
CA PHE A 85 12.20 -4.52 5.27
C PHE A 85 10.79 -4.67 5.86
N LYS A 86 9.75 -4.29 5.11
CA LYS A 86 8.36 -4.48 5.56
C LYS A 86 8.00 -5.95 5.62
N TYR A 87 8.44 -6.74 4.63
CA TYR A 87 8.21 -8.18 4.56
C TYR A 87 8.89 -8.92 5.72
N GLU A 88 10.19 -8.72 5.93
CA GLU A 88 10.96 -9.36 7.01
C GLU A 88 10.39 -8.99 8.39
N ARG A 89 10.07 -7.71 8.61
CA ARG A 89 9.42 -7.29 9.87
C ARG A 89 8.09 -7.99 10.09
N ARG A 90 7.30 -8.20 9.04
CA ARG A 90 6.02 -8.92 9.11
C ARG A 90 6.24 -10.39 9.46
N GLN A 91 7.21 -11.07 8.83
CA GLN A 91 7.56 -12.45 9.16
C GLN A 91 7.89 -12.57 10.65
N VAL A 92 8.78 -11.71 11.14
CA VAL A 92 9.25 -11.74 12.52
C VAL A 92 8.13 -11.47 13.52
N GLU A 93 7.29 -10.46 13.28
CA GLU A 93 6.25 -10.09 14.24
C GLU A 93 5.16 -11.15 14.35
N ALA A 94 4.69 -11.68 13.22
CA ALA A 94 3.70 -12.74 13.21
C ALA A 94 4.27 -14.05 13.81
N ALA A 95 5.55 -14.36 13.55
CA ALA A 95 6.22 -15.53 14.11
C ALA A 95 6.37 -15.46 15.65
N LYS A 96 6.60 -14.28 16.23
CA LYS A 96 6.67 -14.12 17.70
C LYS A 96 5.38 -14.55 18.39
N GLN A 97 4.24 -14.31 17.75
CA GLN A 97 2.91 -14.65 18.27
C GLN A 97 2.34 -15.91 17.60
N ALA A 98 3.19 -16.75 16.99
CA ALA A 98 2.75 -17.93 16.25
C ALA A 98 1.86 -18.85 17.07
N HIS A 99 2.21 -19.09 18.34
CA HIS A 99 1.40 -19.93 19.24
C HIS A 99 -0.02 -19.39 19.47
N VAL A 100 -0.19 -18.06 19.59
CA VAL A 100 -1.50 -17.42 19.79
C VAL A 100 -2.34 -17.55 18.53
N HIS A 101 -1.76 -17.22 17.38
CA HIS A 101 -2.45 -17.28 16.10
C HIS A 101 -2.79 -18.72 15.72
N ARG A 102 -1.90 -19.70 15.95
CA ARG A 102 -2.19 -21.12 15.73
C ARG A 102 -3.35 -21.59 16.60
N ALA A 103 -3.32 -21.33 17.90
CA ALA A 103 -4.42 -21.70 18.79
C ALA A 103 -5.76 -21.09 18.35
N ALA A 104 -5.77 -19.85 17.84
CA ALA A 104 -6.98 -19.24 17.31
C ALA A 104 -7.46 -19.92 16.02
N LEU A 105 -6.55 -20.23 15.08
CA LEU A 105 -6.86 -20.91 13.83
C LEU A 105 -7.34 -22.35 14.07
N ASP A 106 -6.66 -23.09 14.94
CA ASP A 106 -7.01 -24.47 15.29
C ASP A 106 -8.38 -24.53 15.99
N LYS A 107 -8.66 -23.58 16.89
CA LYS A 107 -9.99 -23.44 17.48
C LYS A 107 -11.07 -23.21 16.42
N MET A 108 -10.82 -22.36 15.42
CA MET A 108 -11.79 -22.12 14.34
C MET A 108 -11.97 -23.33 13.42
N ILE A 109 -10.94 -24.17 13.27
CA ILE A 109 -11.07 -25.48 12.62
C ILE A 109 -11.95 -26.42 13.47
N GLU A 110 -11.72 -26.50 14.78
CA GLU A 110 -12.52 -27.31 15.70
C GLU A 110 -14.00 -26.90 15.71
N GLU A 111 -14.26 -25.59 15.66
CA GLU A 111 -15.61 -25.02 15.56
C GLU A 111 -16.20 -25.09 14.14
N GLN A 112 -15.42 -25.57 13.16
CA GLN A 112 -15.74 -25.61 11.73
C GLN A 112 -16.16 -24.23 11.15
N ASP A 113 -15.68 -23.13 11.73
CA ASP A 113 -15.96 -21.77 11.27
C ASP A 113 -14.87 -21.29 10.31
N TYR A 114 -14.87 -21.87 9.10
CA TYR A 114 -13.85 -21.62 8.08
C TYR A 114 -13.92 -20.20 7.50
N ILE A 115 -15.10 -19.58 7.49
CA ILE A 115 -15.27 -18.19 7.03
C ILE A 115 -14.59 -17.23 8.02
N ALA A 116 -14.85 -17.38 9.33
CA ALA A 116 -14.17 -16.58 10.35
C ALA A 116 -12.66 -16.87 10.36
N MET A 117 -12.26 -18.13 10.19
CA MET A 117 -10.86 -18.54 10.07
C MET A 117 -10.13 -17.76 8.98
N ARG A 118 -10.73 -17.68 7.78
CA ARG A 118 -10.19 -16.89 6.67
C ARG A 118 -10.10 -15.42 7.04
N THR A 119 -11.18 -14.82 7.53
CA THR A 119 -11.20 -13.40 7.90
C THR A 119 -10.11 -13.07 8.92
N TYR A 120 -9.96 -13.91 9.94
CA TYR A 120 -8.91 -13.76 10.95
C TYR A 120 -7.51 -13.85 10.33
N TYR A 121 -7.26 -14.85 9.48
CA TYR A 121 -5.96 -15.09 8.84
C TYR A 121 -5.48 -13.89 8.00
N TYR A 122 -6.38 -13.28 7.22
CA TYR A 122 -6.05 -12.11 6.40
C TYR A 122 -5.97 -10.82 7.21
N ASN A 123 -6.87 -10.60 8.18
CA ASN A 123 -6.86 -9.40 9.03
C ASN A 123 -5.60 -9.31 9.89
N ASN A 124 -5.09 -10.46 10.35
CA ASN A 124 -3.83 -10.55 11.09
C ASN A 124 -2.60 -10.65 10.17
N ARG A 125 -2.80 -10.55 8.84
CA ARG A 125 -1.74 -10.56 7.83
C ARG A 125 -0.83 -11.78 7.96
N LEU A 126 -1.42 -12.97 8.10
CA LEU A 126 -0.67 -14.23 8.23
C LEU A 126 -0.29 -14.85 6.87
N SER A 127 -0.95 -14.45 5.78
CA SER A 127 -0.66 -14.95 4.42
C SER A 127 0.78 -14.71 3.96
N GLY A 128 1.47 -15.76 3.51
CA GLY A 128 2.87 -15.70 3.04
C GLY A 128 3.90 -15.59 4.17
N VAL A 129 3.47 -15.82 5.42
CA VAL A 129 4.35 -15.95 6.57
C VAL A 129 4.74 -17.41 6.75
N ASP A 130 6.05 -17.70 6.76
CA ASP A 130 6.55 -19.08 6.80
C ASP A 130 6.13 -19.86 8.05
N ALA A 131 5.86 -19.16 9.15
CA ALA A 131 5.38 -19.80 10.38
C ALA A 131 3.91 -20.28 10.30
N PHE A 132 3.22 -20.02 9.20
CA PHE A 132 1.81 -20.38 8.99
C PHE A 132 1.58 -21.06 7.63
N SER A 133 2.63 -21.52 6.94
CA SER A 133 2.47 -22.20 5.66
C SER A 133 1.60 -23.46 5.77
N GLU A 134 1.55 -24.11 6.94
CA GLU A 134 0.69 -25.26 7.21
C GLU A 134 -0.81 -24.98 7.03
N TYR A 135 -1.25 -23.72 7.03
CA TYR A 135 -2.65 -23.33 6.81
C TYR A 135 -2.95 -22.89 5.37
N GLU A 136 -1.94 -22.73 4.50
CA GLU A 136 -2.11 -22.10 3.18
C GLU A 136 -3.08 -22.84 2.26
N ALA A 137 -3.07 -24.17 2.27
CA ALA A 137 -4.01 -24.97 1.49
C ALA A 137 -5.43 -24.73 2.02
N VAL A 138 -5.68 -24.99 3.31
CA VAL A 138 -6.99 -24.77 3.96
C VAL A 138 -7.53 -23.36 3.69
N MET A 139 -6.68 -22.32 3.77
CA MET A 139 -7.07 -20.93 3.52
C MET A 139 -7.55 -20.66 2.10
N ARG A 140 -7.01 -21.36 1.10
CA ARG A 140 -7.52 -21.26 -0.28
C ARG A 140 -8.94 -21.82 -0.37
N TYR A 141 -9.17 -23.02 0.17
CA TYR A 141 -10.51 -23.65 0.10
C TYR A 141 -11.53 -22.88 0.93
N ALA A 142 -11.16 -22.41 2.13
CA ALA A 142 -11.99 -21.53 2.94
C ALA A 142 -12.30 -20.20 2.22
N GLY A 143 -11.38 -19.74 1.35
CA GLY A 143 -11.61 -18.64 0.40
C GLY A 143 -12.78 -18.89 -0.53
N ASN A 144 -12.72 -19.97 -1.29
CA ASN A 144 -13.77 -20.34 -2.24
C ASN A 144 -15.12 -20.54 -1.54
N LEU A 145 -15.13 -21.17 -0.34
CA LEU A 145 -16.34 -21.29 0.48
C LEU A 145 -16.92 -19.92 0.85
N GLY A 146 -16.08 -19.00 1.33
CA GLY A 146 -16.51 -17.66 1.70
C GLY A 146 -17.06 -16.85 0.53
N ASP A 147 -16.50 -17.04 -0.66
CA ASP A 147 -16.94 -16.36 -1.87
C ASP A 147 -18.29 -16.95 -2.35
N ILE A 148 -18.47 -18.28 -2.34
CA ILE A 148 -19.78 -18.94 -2.57
C ILE A 148 -20.83 -18.47 -1.56
N TYR A 149 -20.49 -18.42 -0.27
CA TYR A 149 -21.38 -17.90 0.77
C TYR A 149 -21.82 -16.47 0.46
N MET A 150 -20.88 -15.61 0.05
CA MET A 150 -21.19 -14.23 -0.30
C MET A 150 -22.15 -14.14 -1.50
N TYR A 151 -21.98 -14.97 -2.53
CA TYR A 151 -22.85 -14.98 -3.71
C TYR A 151 -24.28 -15.43 -3.38
N LEU A 152 -24.44 -16.42 -2.50
CA LEU A 152 -25.75 -17.00 -2.17
C LEU A 152 -26.47 -16.27 -1.03
N CYS A 153 -25.74 -15.81 0.00
CA CYS A 153 -26.33 -15.33 1.25
C CYS A 153 -26.32 -13.81 1.41
N ASN A 154 -25.45 -13.07 0.71
CA ASN A 154 -25.26 -11.62 0.91
C ASN A 154 -25.72 -10.79 -0.31
N THR A 155 -26.79 -11.26 -0.94
CA THR A 155 -27.32 -10.85 -2.25
C THR A 155 -27.81 -9.41 -2.34
N ASP A 156 -28.19 -8.80 -1.21
CA ASP A 156 -28.92 -7.53 -1.24
C ASP A 156 -27.96 -6.34 -1.20
N ARG A 157 -26.74 -6.56 -0.69
CA ARG A 157 -25.75 -5.49 -0.45
C ARG A 157 -24.89 -5.17 -1.67
N TYR A 158 -24.81 -6.10 -2.61
CA TYR A 158 -24.10 -5.94 -3.86
C TYR A 158 -25.05 -6.31 -4.99
N GLY A 159 -25.34 -5.37 -5.90
CA GLY A 159 -26.32 -5.52 -6.99
C GLY A 159 -26.00 -6.58 -8.06
N TYR A 160 -25.34 -7.68 -7.68
CA TYR A 160 -25.00 -8.82 -8.52
C TYR A 160 -26.24 -9.48 -9.13
N TRP A 161 -27.40 -9.43 -8.49
CA TRP A 161 -28.59 -10.14 -8.97
C TRP A 161 -29.56 -9.29 -9.78
N LYS A 162 -29.53 -7.97 -9.61
CA LYS A 162 -30.53 -7.05 -10.17
C LYS A 162 -30.45 -6.86 -11.68
N SER A 163 -29.40 -7.38 -12.32
CA SER A 163 -29.24 -7.30 -13.77
C SER A 163 -28.80 -8.64 -14.32
N GLU A 164 -29.21 -8.93 -15.55
CA GLU A 164 -28.78 -10.11 -16.30
C GLU A 164 -27.24 -10.21 -16.34
N LYS A 165 -26.55 -9.09 -16.60
CA LYS A 165 -25.09 -9.03 -16.57
C LYS A 165 -24.49 -9.39 -15.21
N GLY A 166 -25.13 -8.97 -14.12
CA GLY A 166 -24.68 -9.32 -12.78
C GLY A 166 -24.83 -10.82 -12.50
N LEU A 167 -25.94 -11.41 -12.93
CA LEU A 167 -26.18 -12.84 -12.84
C LEU A 167 -25.11 -13.63 -13.61
N GLU A 168 -24.79 -13.23 -14.85
CA GLU A 168 -23.71 -13.85 -15.65
C GLU A 168 -22.35 -13.82 -14.97
N ASN A 169 -22.00 -12.67 -14.39
CA ASN A 169 -20.74 -12.52 -13.68
C ASN A 169 -20.71 -13.43 -12.44
N THR A 170 -21.83 -13.53 -11.72
CA THR A 170 -21.97 -14.39 -10.54
C THR A 170 -21.81 -15.85 -10.93
N ILE A 171 -22.47 -16.31 -11.99
CA ILE A 171 -22.35 -17.67 -12.52
C ILE A 171 -20.90 -17.98 -12.87
N THR A 172 -20.22 -17.07 -13.58
CA THR A 172 -18.83 -17.25 -14.03
C THR A 172 -17.84 -17.30 -12.85
N SER A 173 -18.03 -16.44 -11.86
CA SER A 173 -17.20 -16.42 -10.65
C SER A 173 -17.43 -17.67 -9.81
N MET A 174 -18.69 -17.96 -9.47
CA MET A 174 -19.05 -19.08 -8.62
C MET A 174 -18.70 -20.43 -9.26
N SER A 175 -18.81 -20.57 -10.59
CA SER A 175 -18.34 -21.77 -11.29
C SER A 175 -16.84 -21.99 -11.12
N SER A 176 -16.04 -20.91 -11.11
CA SER A 176 -14.59 -20.96 -10.93
C SER A 176 -14.22 -21.32 -9.48
N ASP A 177 -14.97 -20.82 -8.51
CA ASP A 177 -14.78 -21.13 -7.09
C ASP A 177 -15.14 -22.59 -6.78
N ILE A 178 -16.25 -23.09 -7.36
CA ILE A 178 -16.66 -24.51 -7.24
C ILE A 178 -15.59 -25.43 -7.84
N ILE A 179 -15.04 -25.13 -9.02
CA ILE A 179 -13.94 -25.92 -9.60
C ILE A 179 -12.73 -25.90 -8.65
N SER A 180 -12.38 -24.71 -8.15
CA SER A 180 -11.24 -24.55 -7.25
C SER A 180 -11.40 -25.30 -5.93
N LEU A 181 -12.64 -25.56 -5.47
CA LEU A 181 -12.91 -26.41 -4.30
C LEU A 181 -12.56 -27.88 -4.53
N TYR A 182 -12.65 -28.36 -5.77
CA TYR A 182 -12.39 -29.77 -6.10
C TYR A 182 -11.04 -30.03 -6.76
N GLU A 183 -10.24 -28.98 -6.98
CA GLU A 183 -8.84 -29.14 -7.36
C GLU A 183 -8.07 -29.98 -6.33
N ASN A 184 -7.13 -30.79 -6.80
CA ASN A 184 -6.32 -31.64 -5.93
C ASN A 184 -5.27 -30.78 -5.20
N PRO A 185 -5.34 -30.65 -3.86
CA PRO A 185 -4.38 -29.86 -3.10
C PRO A 185 -2.95 -30.37 -3.25
N LEU A 186 -2.74 -31.67 -3.46
CA LEU A 186 -1.42 -32.29 -3.65
C LEU A 186 -0.78 -31.94 -5.00
N SER A 187 -1.57 -31.51 -5.99
CA SER A 187 -1.04 -31.07 -7.28
C SER A 187 -0.64 -29.59 -7.31
N SER A 188 -0.89 -28.86 -6.22
CA SER A 188 -0.56 -27.45 -6.09
C SER A 188 0.86 -27.24 -5.56
N TYR A 189 1.36 -26.01 -5.63
CA TYR A 189 2.69 -25.62 -5.13
C TYR A 189 2.77 -25.50 -3.59
N TYR A 190 1.89 -26.18 -2.86
CA TYR A 190 1.86 -26.11 -1.40
C TYR A 190 3.04 -26.85 -0.78
N LYS A 191 3.48 -26.37 0.39
CA LYS A 191 4.46 -27.11 1.20
C LYS A 191 3.80 -28.39 1.74
N GLU A 192 4.60 -29.42 1.98
CA GLU A 192 4.12 -30.74 2.46
C GLU A 192 3.29 -30.62 3.76
N GLU A 193 3.70 -29.71 4.66
CA GLU A 193 3.00 -29.38 5.91
C GLU A 193 1.59 -28.80 5.73
N SER A 194 1.26 -28.25 4.55
CA SER A 194 -0.06 -27.70 4.24
C SER A 194 -1.06 -28.77 3.77
N VAL A 195 -0.58 -29.97 3.43
CA VAL A 195 -1.36 -31.03 2.77
C VAL A 195 -1.27 -32.37 3.53
N THR A 196 -1.15 -32.29 4.85
CA THR A 196 -1.22 -33.47 5.74
C THR A 196 -2.62 -34.08 5.73
N GLU A 197 -2.74 -35.35 6.15
CA GLU A 197 -4.05 -36.04 6.25
C GLU A 197 -5.07 -35.25 7.08
N GLU A 198 -4.62 -34.60 8.16
CA GLU A 198 -5.45 -33.72 8.98
C GLU A 198 -5.97 -32.51 8.18
N LYS A 199 -5.11 -31.82 7.43
CA LYS A 199 -5.52 -30.65 6.63
C LYS A 199 -6.39 -31.06 5.44
N LEU A 200 -6.18 -32.24 4.87
CA LEU A 200 -7.04 -32.80 3.83
C LEU A 200 -8.45 -33.10 4.37
N ALA A 201 -8.57 -33.59 5.61
CA ALA A 201 -9.86 -33.79 6.26
C ALA A 201 -10.60 -32.45 6.46
N VAL A 202 -9.89 -31.40 6.87
CA VAL A 202 -10.46 -30.04 6.99
C VAL A 202 -10.93 -29.50 5.63
N ILE A 203 -10.17 -29.73 4.56
CA ILE A 203 -10.58 -29.36 3.19
C ILE A 203 -11.85 -30.10 2.77
N GLU A 204 -12.01 -31.36 3.16
CA GLU A 204 -13.23 -32.11 2.89
C GLU A 204 -14.44 -31.56 3.66
N ASP A 205 -14.27 -31.18 4.93
CA ASP A 205 -15.30 -30.50 5.69
C ASP A 205 -15.72 -29.17 5.03
N ILE A 206 -14.77 -28.41 4.47
CA ILE A 206 -15.06 -27.19 3.71
C ILE A 206 -15.91 -27.48 2.47
N ARG A 207 -15.62 -28.58 1.74
CA ARG A 207 -16.42 -29.00 0.58
C ARG A 207 -17.83 -29.37 1.00
N ASN A 208 -17.98 -30.13 2.08
CA ASN A 208 -19.29 -30.50 2.63
C ASN A 208 -20.12 -29.26 3.01
N GLN A 209 -19.48 -28.23 3.60
CA GLN A 209 -20.16 -26.96 3.87
C GLN A 209 -20.56 -26.23 2.59
N ALA A 210 -19.72 -26.22 1.55
CA ALA A 210 -20.06 -25.62 0.27
C ALA A 210 -21.26 -26.33 -0.40
N GLU A 211 -21.28 -27.66 -0.38
CA GLU A 211 -22.43 -28.46 -0.84
C GLU A 211 -23.71 -28.11 -0.04
N ALA A 212 -23.60 -28.00 1.28
CA ALA A 212 -24.73 -27.62 2.13
C ALA A 212 -25.25 -26.20 1.83
N LEU A 213 -24.37 -25.24 1.52
CA LEU A 213 -24.76 -23.90 1.09
C LEU A 213 -25.49 -23.90 -0.24
N LEU A 214 -25.00 -24.69 -1.22
CA LEU A 214 -25.64 -24.83 -2.53
C LEU A 214 -27.04 -25.43 -2.40
N VAL A 215 -27.22 -26.44 -1.54
CA VAL A 215 -28.53 -27.03 -1.28
C VAL A 215 -29.46 -26.03 -0.56
N THR A 216 -28.98 -25.40 0.51
CA THR A 216 -29.81 -24.58 1.40
C THR A 216 -30.20 -23.25 0.77
N TYR A 217 -29.27 -22.59 0.07
CA TYR A 217 -29.44 -21.24 -0.46
C TYR A 217 -29.37 -21.15 -1.98
N GLY A 218 -28.78 -22.15 -2.63
CA GLY A 218 -28.66 -22.22 -4.09
C GLY A 218 -29.76 -23.01 -4.77
N GLY A 219 -30.67 -23.67 -4.04
CA GLY A 219 -31.79 -24.43 -4.61
C GLY A 219 -31.40 -25.76 -5.26
N PHE A 220 -30.20 -26.27 -4.98
CA PHE A 220 -29.71 -27.55 -5.49
C PHE A 220 -30.30 -28.72 -4.70
N THR A 221 -30.45 -29.88 -5.34
CA THR A 221 -30.59 -31.15 -4.60
C THR A 221 -29.24 -31.62 -4.06
N SER A 222 -29.26 -32.50 -3.05
CA SER A 222 -28.03 -33.07 -2.49
C SER A 222 -27.23 -33.85 -3.54
N GLU A 223 -27.92 -34.57 -4.43
CA GLU A 223 -27.32 -35.33 -5.52
C GLU A 223 -26.66 -34.41 -6.56
N GLU A 224 -27.33 -33.32 -6.95
CA GLU A 224 -26.78 -32.34 -7.89
C GLU A 224 -25.52 -31.67 -7.33
N ALA A 225 -25.55 -31.23 -6.07
CA ALA A 225 -24.41 -30.58 -5.42
C ALA A 225 -23.17 -31.48 -5.40
N GLN A 226 -23.35 -32.78 -5.10
CA GLN A 226 -22.26 -33.76 -5.07
C GLN A 226 -21.69 -34.07 -6.45
N GLU A 227 -22.50 -34.01 -7.49
CA GLU A 227 -22.08 -34.32 -8.86
C GLU A 227 -21.26 -33.19 -9.49
N LEU A 228 -21.32 -31.96 -8.95
CA LEU A 228 -20.57 -30.80 -9.47
C LEU A 228 -19.07 -31.07 -9.62
N LYS A 229 -18.46 -31.86 -8.71
CA LYS A 229 -17.03 -32.21 -8.77
C LYS A 229 -16.63 -33.02 -10.03
N ASN A 230 -17.61 -33.67 -10.66
CA ASN A 230 -17.41 -34.48 -11.87
C ASN A 230 -17.77 -33.73 -13.16
N MET A 231 -18.34 -32.52 -13.03
CA MET A 231 -18.83 -31.75 -14.16
C MET A 231 -17.72 -30.90 -14.79
N SER A 232 -17.86 -30.59 -16.09
CA SER A 232 -17.04 -29.57 -16.74
C SER A 232 -17.49 -28.17 -16.33
N LYS A 233 -16.60 -27.18 -16.44
CA LYS A 233 -16.93 -25.77 -16.14
C LYS A 233 -18.22 -25.30 -16.82
N SER A 234 -18.36 -25.57 -18.12
CA SER A 234 -19.56 -25.19 -18.88
C SER A 234 -20.83 -25.81 -18.31
N ARG A 235 -20.79 -27.09 -17.87
CA ARG A 235 -21.96 -27.72 -17.26
C ARG A 235 -22.29 -27.11 -15.91
N ILE A 236 -21.28 -26.82 -15.09
CA ILE A 236 -21.48 -26.12 -13.82
C ILE A 236 -22.15 -24.77 -14.08
N GLU A 237 -21.68 -24.00 -15.06
CA GLU A 237 -22.28 -22.72 -15.42
C GLU A 237 -23.74 -22.85 -15.87
N ASP A 238 -24.07 -23.86 -16.68
CA ASP A 238 -25.44 -24.12 -17.12
C ASP A 238 -26.36 -24.50 -15.95
N THR A 239 -25.89 -25.36 -15.04
CA THR A 239 -26.67 -25.74 -13.84
C THR A 239 -26.85 -24.57 -12.89
N LEU A 240 -25.79 -23.81 -12.60
CA LEU A 240 -25.89 -22.59 -11.80
C LEU A 240 -26.90 -21.61 -12.42
N ARG A 241 -26.84 -21.40 -13.73
CA ARG A 241 -27.76 -20.51 -14.44
C ARG A 241 -29.22 -20.88 -14.22
N GLU A 242 -29.55 -22.16 -14.29
CA GLU A 242 -30.91 -22.65 -14.05
C GLU A 242 -31.39 -22.29 -12.64
N HIS A 243 -30.68 -22.73 -11.61
CA HIS A 243 -31.10 -22.51 -10.21
C HIS A 243 -31.09 -21.03 -9.83
N LEU A 244 -30.04 -20.31 -10.19
CA LEU A 244 -29.87 -18.90 -9.83
C LEU A 244 -30.92 -18.02 -10.55
N THR A 245 -31.31 -18.34 -11.79
CA THR A 245 -32.41 -17.63 -12.47
C THR A 245 -33.76 -17.90 -11.80
N ALA A 246 -34.01 -19.13 -11.35
CA ALA A 246 -35.22 -19.48 -10.62
C ALA A 246 -35.34 -18.68 -9.32
N ILE A 247 -34.27 -18.66 -8.51
CA ILE A 247 -34.20 -17.87 -7.27
C ILE A 247 -34.44 -16.38 -7.54
N ARG A 248 -33.83 -15.82 -8.59
CA ARG A 248 -34.03 -14.41 -8.95
C ARG A 248 -35.50 -14.12 -9.26
N THR A 249 -36.13 -14.99 -10.05
CA THR A 249 -37.53 -14.83 -10.47
C THR A 249 -38.48 -14.90 -9.29
N GLU A 250 -38.25 -15.83 -8.35
CA GLU A 250 -39.03 -15.95 -7.12
C GLU A 250 -38.92 -14.67 -6.27
N ARG A 251 -37.72 -14.13 -6.09
CA ARG A 251 -37.50 -12.90 -5.33
C ARG A 251 -38.11 -11.66 -5.98
N GLU A 252 -38.00 -11.52 -7.30
CA GLU A 252 -38.65 -10.43 -8.04
C GLU A 252 -40.18 -10.48 -7.88
N ALA A 253 -40.77 -11.69 -7.81
CA ALA A 253 -42.19 -11.87 -7.54
C ALA A 253 -42.56 -11.51 -6.09
N GLU A 254 -41.72 -11.88 -5.11
CA GLU A 254 -41.92 -11.51 -3.70
C GLU A 254 -41.81 -10.00 -3.46
N GLU A 255 -40.80 -9.34 -4.04
CA GLU A 255 -40.63 -7.88 -3.96
C GLU A 255 -41.83 -7.16 -4.59
N SER A 256 -42.27 -7.57 -5.78
CA SER A 256 -43.45 -7.01 -6.45
C SER A 256 -44.73 -7.21 -5.64
N ALA A 257 -44.92 -8.38 -5.03
CA ALA A 257 -46.07 -8.64 -4.16
C ALA A 257 -46.03 -7.80 -2.87
N ALA A 258 -44.85 -7.59 -2.29
CA ALA A 258 -44.66 -6.75 -1.12
C ALA A 258 -44.93 -5.26 -1.43
N GLU A 259 -44.46 -4.76 -2.58
CA GLU A 259 -44.75 -3.40 -3.05
C GLU A 259 -46.25 -3.20 -3.29
N ALA A 260 -46.93 -4.15 -3.93
CA ALA A 260 -48.38 -4.09 -4.14
C ALA A 260 -49.16 -4.09 -2.80
N ALA A 261 -48.75 -4.91 -1.83
CA ALA A 261 -49.39 -4.94 -0.51
C ALA A 261 -49.16 -3.65 0.29
N LEU A 262 -47.99 -3.01 0.14
CA LEU A 262 -47.69 -1.72 0.74
C LEU A 262 -48.56 -0.60 0.14
N ASP A 263 -48.70 -0.57 -1.19
CA ASP A 263 -49.56 0.40 -1.89
C ASP A 263 -51.03 0.26 -1.48
N GLU A 264 -51.54 -0.98 -1.40
CA GLU A 264 -52.89 -1.26 -0.93
C GLU A 264 -53.09 -0.83 0.54
N SER A 265 -52.10 -1.07 1.41
CA SER A 265 -52.15 -0.63 2.80
C SER A 265 -52.12 0.90 2.96
N PHE A 266 -51.40 1.60 2.09
CA PHE A 266 -51.33 3.06 2.07
C PHE A 266 -52.65 3.65 1.57
N SER A 267 -53.23 3.09 0.50
CA SER A 267 -54.55 3.49 -0.01
C SER A 267 -55.66 3.28 1.02
N LEU A 268 -55.65 2.17 1.77
CA LEU A 268 -56.61 1.93 2.86
C LEU A 268 -56.46 2.96 3.99
N LYS A 269 -55.23 3.36 4.31
CA LYS A 269 -54.98 4.38 5.33
C LYS A 269 -55.48 5.75 4.89
N GLU A 270 -55.22 6.17 3.66
CA GLU A 270 -55.75 7.42 3.09
C GLU A 270 -57.29 7.40 3.05
N PHE A 271 -57.90 6.28 2.64
CA PHE A 271 -59.35 6.11 2.67
C PHE A 271 -59.92 6.24 4.09
N TYR A 272 -59.27 5.64 5.09
CA TYR A 272 -59.71 5.77 6.48
C TYR A 272 -59.58 7.20 7.02
N GLU A 273 -58.49 7.90 6.69
CA GLU A 273 -58.29 9.29 7.10
C GLU A 273 -59.29 10.24 6.40
N GLU A 274 -59.64 9.99 5.13
CA GLU A 274 -60.61 10.81 4.38
C GLU A 274 -62.06 10.62 4.87
N TYR A 275 -62.46 9.39 5.19
CA TYR A 275 -63.86 9.07 5.54
C TYR A 275 -64.14 8.99 7.05
N PHE A 276 -63.12 8.76 7.87
CA PHE A 276 -63.27 8.57 9.31
C PHE A 276 -62.30 9.43 10.15
N GLY A 277 -61.39 10.19 9.53
CA GLY A 277 -60.41 11.05 10.21
C GLY A 277 -60.89 12.46 10.57
N GLY A 278 -62.19 12.72 10.48
CA GLY A 278 -62.79 13.96 11.00
C GLY A 278 -62.92 13.90 12.52
N ASP A 279 -62.31 14.87 13.21
CA ASP A 279 -62.35 15.08 14.65
C ASP A 279 -63.76 14.81 15.25
N ASP A 280 -63.88 13.72 16.01
CA ASP A 280 -64.85 13.58 17.12
C ASP A 280 -64.48 12.34 17.95
N VAL A 281 -63.45 12.46 18.81
CA VAL A 281 -63.41 12.12 20.27
C VAL A 281 -62.23 12.84 20.92
#